data_AF-A0A7V2AKY6-F1
#
_entry.id   AF-A0A7V2AKY6-F1
#
_cell.length_a   1.000
_cell.length_b   1.000
_cell.length_c   1.000
_cell.angle_alpha   90.00
_cell.angle_beta   90.00
_cell.angle_gamma   90.00
#
_symmetry.space_group_name_H-M   'P 1'
#
loop_
_entity.id
_entity.type
_entity.pdbx_description
1 polymer ?
#
loop_
_entity_poly.entity_id
_entity_poly.type
_entity_poly.pdbx_seq_one_letter_code
_entity_poly.pdbx_strand_id
1 'polypeptide(L)'
;GKSTGPQPGIHLASYRSVRDAERGWAQLRRAHKAILGNLQSDIARVDLGTKGIFYRLKAGPLADKGAAQAACRQLKRRRQFCEPTFMNAG
;
A
#
# COMPACT_ATOMS: atom_id res chain seq x y z
N GLY A 1 -19.98 -6.00 -12.66
CA GLY A 1 -20.33 -5.01 -11.61
C GLY A 1 -19.06 -4.50 -10.99
N LYS A 2 -18.77 -3.20 -11.10
CA LYS A 2 -17.66 -2.59 -10.37
C LYS A 2 -18.18 -2.22 -8.99
N SER A 3 -17.66 -2.86 -7.95
CA SER A 3 -18.02 -2.57 -6.57
C SER A 3 -17.74 -1.11 -6.25
N THR A 4 -18.77 -0.36 -5.85
CA THR A 4 -18.73 1.07 -5.49
C THR A 4 -18.27 1.32 -4.03
N GLY A 5 -17.74 0.30 -3.37
CA GLY A 5 -17.25 0.37 -1.98
C GLY A 5 -15.73 0.54 -1.88
N PRO A 6 -15.21 0.89 -0.69
CA PRO A 6 -13.76 0.98 -0.44
C PRO A 6 -13.06 -0.32 -0.86
N GLN A 7 -12.09 -0.21 -1.77
CA GLN A 7 -11.42 -1.38 -2.32
C GLN A 7 -10.33 -1.86 -1.35
N PRO A 8 -10.29 -3.14 -0.97
CA PRO A 8 -9.24 -3.68 -0.10
C PRO A 8 -7.84 -3.42 -0.67
N GLY A 9 -6.88 -3.10 0.19
CA GLY A 9 -5.50 -2.84 -0.19
C GLY A 9 -4.55 -3.07 0.98
N ILE A 10 -3.28 -2.72 0.77
CA ILE A 10 -2.22 -2.83 1.79
C ILE A 10 -1.40 -1.54 1.87
N HIS A 11 -1.08 -1.08 3.07
CA HIS A 11 -0.17 0.03 3.33
C HIS A 11 1.25 -0.51 3.50
N LEU A 12 2.18 -0.07 2.65
CA LEU A 12 3.54 -0.61 2.53
C LEU A 12 4.60 0.24 3.22
N ALA A 13 4.42 1.56 3.28
CA ALA A 13 5.34 2.49 3.94
C ALA A 13 4.74 3.90 4.03
N SER A 14 5.29 4.74 4.91
CA SER A 14 5.00 6.17 4.99
C SER A 14 6.27 6.98 4.72
N TYR A 15 6.20 7.91 3.76
CA TYR A 15 7.33 8.74 3.32
C TYR A 15 7.12 10.22 3.66
N ARG A 16 8.19 11.02 3.56
CA ARG A 16 8.16 12.47 3.77
C ARG A 16 7.83 13.29 2.52
N SER A 17 7.84 12.66 1.34
CA SER A 17 7.46 13.30 0.08
C SER A 17 6.78 12.31 -0.86
N VAL A 18 6.02 12.83 -1.83
CA VAL A 18 5.43 12.02 -2.92
C VAL A 18 6.53 11.33 -3.74
N ARG A 19 7.60 12.07 -4.09
CA ARG A 19 8.74 11.55 -4.85
C ARG A 19 9.39 10.34 -4.16
N ASP A 20 9.53 10.38 -2.84
CA ASP A 20 10.09 9.24 -2.08
C ASP A 20 9.14 8.05 -2.07
N ALA A 21 7.83 8.29 -2.00
CA ALA A 21 6.83 7.23 -2.08
C ALA A 21 6.81 6.56 -3.47
N GLU A 22 6.94 7.32 -4.56
CA GLU A 22 7.03 6.79 -5.92
C GLU A 22 8.30 5.93 -6.12
N ARG A 23 9.45 6.44 -5.65
CA ARG A 23 10.71 5.68 -5.67
C ARG A 23 10.59 4.41 -4.82
N GLY A 24 10.01 4.53 -3.63
CA GLY A 24 9.71 3.42 -2.74
C GLY A 24 8.84 2.35 -3.41
N TRP A 25 7.80 2.77 -4.12
CA TRP A 25 6.95 1.85 -4.88
C TRP A 25 7.72 1.07 -5.93
N ALA A 26 8.52 1.74 -6.75
CA ALA A 26 9.31 1.07 -7.78
C ALA A 26 10.27 0.01 -7.18
N GLN A 27 10.88 0.33 -6.04
CA GLN A 27 11.76 -0.60 -5.31
C GLN A 27 11.00 -1.79 -4.72
N LEU A 28 9.90 -1.53 -4.01
CA LEU A 28 9.07 -2.56 -3.38
C LEU A 28 8.44 -3.50 -4.40
N ARG A 29 7.87 -2.94 -5.48
CA ARG A 29 7.26 -3.74 -6.56
C ARG A 29 8.30 -4.66 -7.22
N ARG A 30 9.54 -4.19 -7.40
CA ARG A 30 10.63 -5.02 -7.92
C ARG A 30 11.03 -6.12 -6.94
N ALA A 31 11.24 -5.77 -5.67
CA ALA A 31 11.69 -6.71 -4.63
C ALA A 31 10.63 -7.78 -4.28
N HIS A 32 9.35 -7.47 -4.46
CA HIS A 32 8.24 -8.33 -4.11
C HIS A 32 7.30 -8.57 -5.30
N LYS A 33 7.85 -8.71 -6.51
CA LYS A 33 7.08 -8.86 -7.77
C LYS A 33 6.01 -9.96 -7.71
N ALA A 34 6.28 -11.07 -7.02
CA ALA A 34 5.32 -12.17 -6.86
C ALA A 34 4.04 -11.77 -6.09
N ILE A 35 4.10 -10.73 -5.23
CA ILE A 35 3.00 -10.26 -4.39
C ILE A 35 2.42 -8.95 -4.96
N LEU A 36 3.29 -8.04 -5.37
CA LEU A 36 2.94 -6.66 -5.74
C LEU A 36 2.87 -6.42 -7.26
N GLY A 37 3.32 -7.37 -8.08
CA GLY A 37 3.56 -7.15 -9.52
C GLY A 37 2.32 -6.74 -10.30
N ASN A 38 1.14 -7.23 -9.90
CA ASN A 38 -0.13 -6.95 -10.55
C ASN A 38 -0.95 -5.86 -9.81
N LEU A 39 -0.41 -5.30 -8.73
CA LEU A 39 -1.08 -4.24 -7.97
C LEU A 39 -0.66 -2.87 -8.51
N GLN A 40 -1.52 -1.88 -8.29
CA GLN A 40 -1.24 -0.47 -8.51
C GLN A 40 -0.94 0.22 -7.17
N SER A 41 -0.13 1.26 -7.20
CA SER A 41 0.12 2.10 -6.02
C SER A 41 -0.89 3.23 -5.90
N ASP A 42 -1.21 3.59 -4.67
CA ASP A 42 -1.91 4.83 -4.31
C ASP A 42 -1.12 5.53 -3.21
N ILE A 43 -0.97 6.85 -3.29
CA ILE A 43 -0.18 7.64 -2.33
C ILE A 43 -1.12 8.60 -1.61
N ALA A 44 -1.43 8.28 -0.35
CA ALA A 44 -2.34 9.08 0.47
C ALA A 44 -1.56 10.07 1.35
N ARG A 45 -1.81 11.38 1.18
CA ARG A 45 -1.31 12.41 2.10
C ARG A 45 -2.05 12.29 3.43
N VAL A 46 -1.31 12.23 4.53
CA VAL A 46 -1.85 12.21 5.89
C VAL A 46 -1.11 13.22 6.76
N ASP A 47 -1.86 13.98 7.55
CA ASP A 47 -1.30 14.83 8.59
C ASP A 47 -1.31 14.05 9.92
N LEU A 48 -0.15 13.90 10.54
CA LEU A 48 0.01 13.20 11.83
C LEU A 48 0.26 14.18 12.98
N GLY A 49 -0.18 15.44 12.84
CA GLY A 49 -0.07 16.47 13.86
C GLY A 49 1.39 16.85 14.10
N THR A 50 1.86 16.71 15.33
CA THR A 50 3.25 17.04 15.72
C THR A 50 4.30 16.24 14.96
N LYS A 51 3.95 15.06 14.42
CA LYS A 51 4.84 14.25 13.58
C LYS A 51 4.96 14.80 12.15
N GLY A 52 4.10 15.73 11.76
CA GLY A 52 4.04 16.36 10.46
C GLY A 52 3.32 15.53 9.39
N ILE A 53 3.43 15.99 8.15
CA ILE A 53 2.81 15.36 6.99
C ILE A 53 3.62 14.13 6.55
N PHE A 54 2.91 13.08 6.19
CA PHE A 54 3.43 11.88 5.55
C PHE A 54 2.63 11.51 4.32
N TYR A 55 3.25 10.72 3.46
CA TYR A 55 2.68 10.17 2.25
C TYR A 55 2.68 8.64 2.37
N ARG A 56 1.51 8.07 2.64
CA ARG A 56 1.32 6.61 2.80
C ARG A 56 1.25 5.97 1.42
N LEU A 57 2.24 5.12 1.13
CA LEU A 57 2.22 4.25 -0.02
C LEU A 57 1.31 3.05 0.24
N LYS A 58 0.21 2.95 -0.50
CA LYS A 58 -0.71 1.83 -0.53
C LYS A 58 -0.57 1.05 -1.84
N ALA A 59 -0.98 -0.22 -1.84
CA ALA A 59 -1.07 -1.05 -3.05
C ALA A 59 -2.38 -1.86 -3.10
N GLY A 60 -2.96 -1.96 -4.29
CA GLY A 60 -4.23 -2.65 -4.54
C GLY A 60 -4.76 -2.41 -5.97
N PRO A 61 -6.04 -2.68 -6.24
CA PRO A 61 -6.99 -3.31 -5.33
C PRO A 61 -6.71 -4.80 -5.12
N LEU A 62 -7.10 -5.31 -3.96
CA LEU A 62 -7.13 -6.73 -3.63
C LEU A 62 -8.58 -7.20 -3.61
N ALA A 63 -8.79 -8.50 -3.86
CA ALA A 63 -10.12 -9.07 -4.02
C ALA A 63 -11.00 -8.90 -2.77
N ASP A 64 -10.42 -9.09 -1.58
CA ASP A 64 -11.11 -9.02 -0.30
C ASP A 64 -10.12 -8.74 0.86
N LYS A 65 -10.66 -8.67 2.08
CA LYS A 65 -9.88 -8.50 3.32
C LYS A 65 -8.91 -9.67 3.57
N GLY A 66 -9.29 -10.90 3.22
CA GLY A 66 -8.46 -12.10 3.37
C GLY A 66 -7.23 -12.06 2.46
N ALA A 67 -7.39 -11.60 1.22
CA ALA A 67 -6.32 -11.36 0.26
C ALA A 67 -5.33 -10.30 0.77
N ALA A 68 -5.83 -9.20 1.34
CA ALA A 68 -4.99 -8.18 1.98
C ALA A 68 -4.18 -8.73 3.16
N GLN A 69 -4.82 -9.50 4.04
CA GLN A 69 -4.13 -10.15 5.16
C GLN A 69 -3.07 -11.15 4.69
N ALA A 70 -3.37 -11.96 3.67
CA ALA A 70 -2.45 -12.92 3.11
C ALA A 70 -1.21 -12.26 2.49
N ALA A 71 -1.41 -11.20 1.68
CA ALA A 71 -0.33 -10.41 1.12
C ALA A 71 0.56 -9.81 2.22
N CYS A 72 -0.03 -9.22 3.26
CA CYS A 72 0.76 -8.69 4.38
C CYS A 72 1.53 -9.76 5.15
N ARG A 73 0.96 -10.94 5.39
CA ARG A 73 1.70 -12.05 6.02
C ARG A 73 2.94 -12.42 5.19
N GLN A 74 2.80 -12.51 3.86
CA GLN A 74 3.93 -12.84 2.99
C GLN A 74 5.01 -11.75 2.97
N LEU A 75 4.61 -10.47 3.00
CA LEU A 75 5.55 -9.34 3.06
C LEU A 75 6.26 -9.25 4.41
N LYS A 76 5.54 -9.41 5.53
CA LYS A 76 6.12 -9.40 6.88
C LYS A 76 7.16 -10.51 7.07
N ARG A 77 6.94 -11.71 6.49
CA ARG A 77 7.95 -12.80 6.47
C ARG A 77 9.25 -12.40 5.75
N ARG A 78 9.19 -11.44 4.83
CA ARG A 78 10.34 -10.86 4.12
C ARG A 78 10.86 -9.59 4.80
N ARG A 79 10.47 -9.32 6.05
CA ARG A 79 10.79 -8.12 6.84
C ARG A 79 10.31 -6.80 6.20
N GLN A 80 9.35 -6.86 5.27
CA GLN A 80 8.70 -5.69 4.70
C GLN A 80 7.50 -5.29 5.58
N PHE A 81 7.44 -4.01 5.98
CA PHE A 81 6.26 -3.47 6.65
C PHE A 81 5.03 -3.63 5.75
N CYS A 82 3.91 -4.01 6.36
CA CYS A 82 2.63 -4.09 5.68
C CYS A 82 1.48 -4.04 6.70
N GLU A 83 0.44 -3.27 6.44
CA GLU A 83 -0.83 -3.35 7.17
C GLU A 83 -2.01 -3.39 6.20
N PRO A 84 -3.05 -4.23 6.42
CA PRO A 84 -4.27 -4.18 5.63
C PRO A 84 -4.92 -2.80 5.71
N THR A 85 -5.44 -2.31 4.59
CA THR A 85 -6.10 -1.01 4.49
C THR A 85 -7.14 -1.05 3.36
N PHE A 86 -7.64 0.13 2.99
CA PHE A 86 -8.44 0.33 1.79
C PHE A 86 -7.73 1.35 0.89
N MET A 87 -7.82 1.12 -0.42
CA MET A 87 -7.44 2.10 -1.43
C MET A 87 -8.30 3.35 -1.26
N ASN A 88 -7.75 4.53 -1.53
CA ASN A 88 -8.60 5.70 -1.64
C ASN A 88 -9.59 5.46 -2.79
N ALA A 89 -10.87 5.79 -2.60
CA ALA A 89 -11.77 5.87 -3.73
C ALA A 89 -11.20 6.96 -4.65
N GLY A 90 -10.90 6.58 -5.90
CA GLY A 90 -10.54 7.56 -6.93
C GLY A 90 -11.68 8.52 -7.20
#